data_AF-A0A8S0TK21-F1
#
_entry.id   AF-A0A8S0TK21-F1
#
_cell.length_a   1.000
_cell.length_b   1.000
_cell.length_c   1.000
_cell.angle_alpha   90.00
_cell.angle_beta   90.00
_cell.angle_gamma   90.00
#
_symmetry.space_group_name_H-M   'P 1'
#
loop_
_entity.id
_entity.type
_entity.pdbx_description
1 polymer ?
#
loop_
_entity_poly.entity_id
_entity_poly.type
_entity_poly.pdbx_seq_one_letter_code
_entity_poly.pdbx_strand_id
1 'polypeptide(L)'
;MATDGASLSLPDVMKASIRPNIVTFVHGQISENARQPYAVSKRAGHQTSAKSWGTGRAVSRIPRVPGGGTHRAGQGAFGNMCRGGRMFAPTKIWRCWHGAVNVTQKRHAMVSAIAASAVPSLVIAHGTSY
;
A
#
# COMPACT_ATOMS: atom_id res chain seq x y z
N MET A 1 30.92 38.39 -22.21
CA MET A 1 30.69 37.82 -20.87
C MET A 1 31.65 36.66 -20.73
N ALA A 2 32.73 36.84 -19.97
CA ALA A 2 33.81 35.86 -19.86
C ALA A 2 33.29 34.56 -19.23
N THR A 3 33.39 33.45 -19.96
CA THR A 3 33.18 32.10 -19.46
C THR A 3 34.42 31.63 -18.72
N ASP A 4 34.82 32.35 -17.67
CA ASP A 4 35.91 31.93 -16.78
C ASP A 4 35.34 30.98 -15.71
N GLY A 5 34.64 29.93 -16.17
CA GLY A 5 34.20 28.82 -15.33
C GLY A 5 35.12 27.63 -15.61
N ALA A 6 35.81 27.13 -14.59
CA ALA A 6 36.62 25.93 -14.72
C ALA A 6 35.77 24.78 -15.28
N SER A 7 36.09 24.30 -16.48
CA SER A 7 35.41 23.16 -17.10
C SER A 7 35.81 21.87 -16.39
N LEU A 8 34.82 21.13 -15.87
CA LEU A 8 35.03 19.85 -15.20
C LEU A 8 34.70 18.68 -16.14
N SER A 9 35.37 17.55 -15.94
CA SER A 9 35.07 16.32 -16.69
C SER A 9 33.74 15.72 -16.23
N LEU A 10 32.99 15.15 -17.17
CA LEU A 10 31.73 14.47 -16.88
C LEU A 10 32.00 13.18 -16.08
N PRO A 11 31.42 13.01 -14.88
CA PRO A 11 31.58 11.79 -14.09
C PRO A 11 31.04 10.55 -14.82
N ASP A 12 31.70 9.41 -14.66
CA ASP A 12 31.32 8.18 -15.36
C ASP A 12 29.93 7.65 -14.98
N VAL A 13 29.42 7.99 -13.79
CA VAL A 13 28.06 7.66 -13.35
C VAL A 13 27.00 8.23 -14.31
N MET A 14 27.26 9.39 -14.93
CA MET A 14 26.33 10.01 -15.88
C MET A 14 26.33 9.33 -17.25
N LYS A 15 27.32 8.48 -17.55
CA LYS A 15 27.44 7.72 -18.82
C LYS A 15 26.83 6.31 -18.73
N ALA A 16 26.31 5.93 -17.57
CA ALA A 16 25.76 4.60 -17.34
C ALA A 16 24.48 4.34 -18.14
N SER A 17 24.15 3.06 -18.36
CA SER A 17 22.93 2.65 -19.06
C SER A 17 21.67 3.05 -18.28
N ILE A 18 20.74 3.72 -18.97
CA ILE A 18 19.43 4.11 -18.43
C ILE A 18 18.48 2.91 -18.50
N ARG A 19 18.15 2.32 -17.35
CA ARG A 19 17.29 1.14 -17.22
C ARG A 19 16.00 1.46 -16.46
N PRO A 20 14.95 1.95 -17.14
CA PRO A 20 13.71 2.38 -16.49
C PRO A 20 13.01 1.22 -15.75
N ASN A 21 13.09 0.00 -16.26
CA ASN A 21 12.51 -1.18 -15.63
C ASN A 21 13.04 -1.44 -14.21
N ILE A 22 14.37 -1.36 -14.01
CA ILE A 22 15.00 -1.54 -12.70
C ILE A 22 14.63 -0.37 -11.78
N VAL A 23 14.64 0.86 -12.31
CA VAL A 23 14.28 2.06 -11.53
C VAL A 23 12.85 1.95 -11.01
N THR A 24 11.87 1.63 -11.87
CA THR A 24 10.45 1.49 -11.47
C THR A 24 10.26 0.38 -10.45
N PHE A 25 10.88 -0.79 -10.65
CA PHE A 25 10.79 -1.91 -9.72
C PHE A 25 11.35 -1.56 -8.33
N VAL A 26 12.58 -1.01 -8.30
CA VAL A 26 13.24 -0.65 -7.04
C VAL A 26 12.50 0.49 -6.34
N HIS A 27 12.06 1.51 -7.08
CA HIS A 27 11.28 2.61 -6.53
C HIS A 27 9.99 2.08 -5.88
N GLY A 28 9.25 1.21 -6.56
CA GLY A 28 8.03 0.59 -6.03
C GLY A 28 8.28 -0.10 -4.69
N GLN A 29 9.27 -0.99 -4.64
CA GLN A 29 9.62 -1.74 -3.43
C GLN A 29 10.13 -0.85 -2.28
N ILE A 30 10.94 0.17 -2.57
CA ILE A 30 11.41 1.13 -1.56
C ILE A 30 10.24 1.99 -1.05
N SER A 31 9.33 2.41 -1.92
CA SER A 31 8.14 3.18 -1.54
C SER A 31 7.23 2.42 -0.57
N GLU A 32 7.14 1.09 -0.69
CA GLU A 32 6.38 0.28 0.27
C GLU A 32 6.94 0.39 1.70
N ASN A 33 8.24 0.65 1.84
CA ASN A 33 8.90 0.69 3.14
C ASN A 33 8.58 1.93 3.97
N ALA A 34 8.05 2.99 3.36
CA ALA A 34 7.62 4.20 4.06
C ALA A 34 6.20 4.09 4.63
N ARG A 35 5.49 2.98 4.35
CA ARG A 35 4.09 2.80 4.77
C ARG A 35 3.99 2.51 6.27
N GLN A 36 3.01 3.12 6.92
CA GLN A 36 2.66 2.79 8.29
C GLN A 36 1.67 1.62 8.33
N PRO A 37 1.89 0.58 9.16
CA PRO A 37 0.94 -0.51 9.34
C PRO A 37 -0.42 -0.02 9.82
N TYR A 38 -1.49 -0.55 9.23
CA TYR A 38 -2.86 -0.29 9.66
C TYR A 38 -3.63 -1.61 9.80
N ALA A 39 -4.53 -1.65 10.79
CA ALA A 39 -5.38 -2.80 11.05
C ALA A 39 -6.67 -2.37 11.74
N VAL A 40 -7.74 -3.15 11.55
CA VAL A 40 -8.96 -2.99 12.33
C VAL A 40 -8.81 -3.63 13.72
N SER A 41 -9.60 -3.18 14.69
CA SER A 41 -9.61 -3.77 16.04
C SER A 41 -9.84 -5.28 16.00
N LYS A 42 -9.13 -6.02 16.85
CA LYS A 42 -9.18 -7.50 16.92
C LYS A 42 -10.61 -8.03 17.17
N ARG A 43 -11.44 -7.27 17.89
CA ARG A 43 -12.83 -7.62 18.21
C ARG A 43 -13.87 -6.82 17.42
N ALA A 44 -13.47 -6.08 16.37
CA ALA A 44 -14.38 -5.28 15.57
C ALA A 44 -15.54 -6.14 15.01
N GLY A 45 -16.78 -5.67 15.20
CA GLY A 45 -17.99 -6.37 14.76
C GLY A 45 -18.33 -7.66 15.52
N HIS A 46 -17.55 -8.02 16.56
CA HIS A 46 -17.69 -9.24 17.38
C HIS A 46 -18.05 -8.97 18.86
N GLN A 47 -18.37 -7.73 19.20
CA GLN A 47 -18.66 -7.30 20.57
C GLN A 47 -20.13 -7.51 21.00
N THR A 48 -20.92 -8.23 20.19
CA THR A 48 -22.33 -8.54 20.50
C THR A 48 -22.45 -10.00 20.94
N SER A 49 -23.42 -10.34 21.77
CA SER A 49 -23.68 -11.72 22.24
C SER A 49 -24.52 -12.55 21.26
N ALA A 50 -24.43 -12.23 19.96
CA ALA A 50 -25.30 -12.76 18.92
C ALA A 50 -25.19 -14.28 18.76
N LYS A 51 -26.34 -14.95 18.58
CA LYS A 51 -26.44 -16.38 18.31
C LYS A 51 -27.48 -16.64 17.21
N SER A 52 -27.29 -17.69 16.42
CA SER A 52 -28.28 -18.07 15.40
C SER A 52 -29.56 -18.57 16.07
N TRP A 53 -30.71 -18.18 15.52
CA TRP A 53 -32.01 -18.71 15.96
C TRP A 53 -32.35 -20.07 15.37
N GLY A 54 -31.56 -20.57 14.42
CA GLY A 54 -31.81 -21.86 13.76
C GLY A 54 -32.95 -21.81 12.73
N THR A 55 -33.52 -22.98 12.45
CA THR A 55 -34.65 -23.18 11.51
C THR A 55 -36.01 -22.94 12.18
N GLY A 56 -37.09 -23.00 11.40
CA GLY A 56 -38.46 -23.01 11.95
C GLY A 56 -39.02 -21.65 12.37
N ARG A 57 -38.40 -20.54 11.93
CA ARG A 57 -38.78 -19.16 12.33
C ARG A 57 -38.97 -18.20 11.14
N ALA A 58 -39.10 -18.75 9.92
CA ALA A 58 -39.25 -17.98 8.67
C ALA A 58 -38.19 -16.87 8.46
N VAL A 59 -36.96 -17.10 8.94
CA VAL A 59 -35.82 -16.17 8.81
C VAL A 59 -34.52 -16.92 8.51
N SER A 60 -33.52 -16.21 7.96
CA SER A 60 -32.19 -16.78 7.71
C SER A 60 -31.45 -17.17 9.00
N ARG A 61 -30.54 -18.14 8.90
CA ARG A 61 -29.78 -18.72 10.03
C ARG A 61 -28.55 -17.91 10.46
N ILE A 62 -28.44 -16.64 10.05
CA ILE A 62 -27.36 -15.75 10.47
C ILE A 62 -27.47 -15.48 12.00
N PRO A 63 -26.35 -15.33 12.74
CA PRO A 63 -26.39 -14.92 14.15
C PRO A 63 -27.17 -13.63 14.36
N ARG A 64 -28.08 -13.61 15.34
CA ARG A 64 -28.92 -12.45 15.67
C ARG A 64 -28.63 -11.96 17.08
N VAL A 65 -28.70 -10.64 17.28
CA VAL A 65 -28.52 -10.02 18.61
C VAL A 65 -29.67 -10.46 19.52
N PRO A 66 -29.40 -11.05 20.70
CA PRO A 66 -30.45 -11.47 21.63
C PRO A 66 -31.08 -10.28 22.37
N GLY A 67 -32.15 -10.53 23.12
CA GLY A 67 -32.87 -9.53 23.91
C GLY A 67 -34.11 -8.96 23.22
N GLY A 68 -34.62 -7.84 23.75
CA GLY A 68 -35.83 -7.16 23.27
C GLY A 68 -35.82 -5.67 23.69
N GLY A 69 -36.85 -4.92 23.30
CA GLY A 69 -37.03 -3.51 23.69
C GLY A 69 -36.15 -2.49 22.96
N THR A 70 -35.28 -2.92 22.04
CA THR A 70 -34.49 -2.03 21.19
C THR A 70 -34.61 -2.43 19.72
N HIS A 71 -34.43 -1.48 18.80
CA HIS A 71 -34.39 -1.77 17.37
C HIS A 71 -33.25 -2.73 16.97
N ARG A 72 -32.21 -2.85 17.79
CA ARG A 72 -31.05 -3.71 17.51
C ARG A 72 -31.31 -5.18 17.82
N ALA A 73 -32.24 -5.48 18.74
CA ALA A 73 -32.62 -6.85 19.06
C ALA A 73 -33.18 -7.59 17.82
N GLY A 74 -32.79 -8.84 17.61
CA GLY A 74 -33.22 -9.66 16.47
C GLY A 74 -32.53 -9.35 15.13
N GLN A 75 -31.72 -8.28 15.03
CA GLN A 75 -30.95 -7.98 13.82
C GLN A 75 -29.77 -8.93 13.63
N GLY A 76 -29.38 -9.14 12.36
CA GLY A 76 -28.20 -9.94 11.99
C GLY A 76 -26.88 -9.30 12.44
N ALA A 77 -25.93 -10.14 12.85
CA ALA A 77 -24.61 -9.74 13.37
C ALA A 77 -23.51 -10.71 12.91
N PHE A 78 -22.25 -10.38 13.24
CA PHE A 78 -21.01 -11.14 12.97
C PHE A 78 -20.65 -11.42 11.50
N GLY A 79 -21.59 -11.41 10.57
CA GLY A 79 -21.34 -11.63 9.15
C GLY A 79 -20.85 -10.37 8.43
N ASN A 80 -20.05 -10.55 7.39
CA ASN A 80 -19.60 -9.46 6.51
C ASN A 80 -20.74 -8.82 5.71
N MET A 81 -21.83 -9.56 5.47
CA MET A 81 -23.05 -9.04 4.87
C MET A 81 -23.93 -8.24 5.86
N CYS A 82 -23.67 -8.35 7.16
CA CYS A 82 -24.52 -7.75 8.19
C CYS A 82 -24.01 -6.37 8.59
N ARG A 83 -24.93 -5.40 8.71
CA ARG A 83 -24.60 -4.07 9.24
C ARG A 83 -24.06 -4.18 10.68
N GLY A 84 -22.85 -3.65 10.88
CA GLY A 84 -22.14 -3.73 12.16
C GLY A 84 -21.53 -5.11 12.47
N GLY A 85 -21.54 -6.04 11.51
CA GLY A 85 -20.75 -7.27 11.59
C GLY A 85 -19.28 -7.03 11.24
N ARG A 86 -18.45 -8.07 11.36
CA ARG A 86 -17.03 -7.96 10.99
C ARG A 86 -16.85 -8.01 9.48
N MET A 87 -15.82 -7.33 8.98
CA MET A 87 -15.35 -7.49 7.60
C MET A 87 -14.82 -8.91 7.35
N PHE A 88 -14.89 -9.38 6.10
CA PHE A 88 -14.17 -10.58 5.67
C PHE A 88 -12.65 -10.32 5.67
N ALA A 89 -11.86 -11.32 6.08
CA ALA A 89 -10.40 -11.24 6.17
C ALA A 89 -9.88 -9.89 6.72
N PRO A 90 -10.14 -9.56 8.01
CA PRO A 90 -9.79 -8.26 8.57
C PRO A 90 -8.31 -7.94 8.42
N THR A 91 -7.98 -6.68 8.11
CA THR A 91 -6.60 -6.21 7.99
C THR A 91 -5.80 -6.51 9.24
N LYS A 92 -4.56 -7.00 9.06
CA LYS A 92 -3.68 -7.44 10.13
C LYS A 92 -2.41 -6.63 10.17
N ILE A 93 -1.93 -6.41 11.39
CA ILE A 93 -0.70 -5.66 11.67
C ILE A 93 0.50 -6.37 11.03
N TRP A 94 0.51 -7.71 11.01
CA TRP A 94 1.61 -8.54 10.50
C TRP A 94 1.58 -8.80 8.99
N ARG A 95 0.83 -8.02 8.22
CA ARG A 95 0.97 -8.05 6.75
C ARG A 95 2.43 -7.73 6.39
N CYS A 96 2.95 -8.33 5.33
CA CYS A 96 4.24 -7.92 4.77
C CYS A 96 4.09 -6.52 4.16
N TRP A 97 4.47 -5.49 4.93
CA TRP A 97 4.39 -4.08 4.52
C TRP A 97 5.61 -3.65 3.72
N HIS A 98 6.77 -4.23 4.05
CA HIS A 98 8.07 -3.83 3.56
C HIS A 98 8.56 -4.77 2.45
N GLY A 99 9.14 -4.20 1.40
CA GLY A 99 9.81 -4.90 0.31
C GLY A 99 11.33 -4.91 0.50
N ALA A 100 11.92 -6.11 0.57
CA ALA A 100 13.37 -6.27 0.58
C ALA A 100 13.91 -6.21 -0.85
N VAL A 101 14.95 -5.39 -1.07
CA VAL A 101 15.58 -5.22 -2.38
C VAL A 101 17.09 -5.38 -2.24
N ASN A 102 17.68 -6.13 -3.18
CA ASN A 102 19.12 -6.37 -3.24
C ASN A 102 19.91 -5.07 -3.32
N VAL A 103 20.99 -4.97 -2.53
CA VAL A 103 21.83 -3.76 -2.46
C VAL A 103 22.43 -3.42 -3.83
N THR A 104 22.85 -4.43 -4.60
CA THR A 104 23.37 -4.26 -5.97
C THR A 104 22.33 -3.66 -6.90
N GLN A 105 21.08 -4.12 -6.81
CA GLN A 105 19.97 -3.62 -7.62
C GLN A 105 19.60 -2.17 -7.23
N LYS A 106 19.63 -1.83 -5.93
CA LYS A 106 19.46 -0.45 -5.46
C LYS A 106 20.54 0.49 -6.01
N ARG A 107 21.80 0.07 -5.97
CA ARG A 107 22.92 0.84 -6.52
C ARG A 107 22.77 1.03 -8.03
N HIS A 108 22.41 -0.02 -8.76
CA HIS A 108 22.16 0.09 -10.20
C HIS A 108 20.99 1.03 -10.53
N ALA A 109 19.89 0.98 -9.77
CA ALA A 109 18.76 1.89 -9.94
C ALA A 109 19.17 3.36 -9.72
N MET A 110 19.96 3.65 -8.68
CA MET A 110 20.46 5.00 -8.41
C MET A 110 21.37 5.50 -9.54
N VAL A 111 22.32 4.69 -10.00
CA VAL A 111 23.22 5.05 -11.11
C VAL A 111 22.44 5.32 -12.39
N SER A 112 21.47 4.47 -12.74
CA SER A 112 20.61 4.68 -13.91
C SER A 112 19.75 5.95 -13.79
N ALA A 113 19.27 6.30 -12.58
CA ALA A 113 18.51 7.53 -12.35
C ALA A 113 19.37 8.79 -12.48
N ILE A 114 20.62 8.75 -11.97
CA ILE A 114 21.58 9.85 -12.15
C ILE A 114 21.93 10.04 -13.63
N ALA A 115 22.19 8.96 -14.36
CA ALA A 115 22.44 9.03 -15.80
C ALA A 115 21.25 9.64 -16.57
N ALA A 116 20.01 9.29 -16.21
CA ALA A 116 18.82 9.88 -16.81
C ALA A 116 18.69 11.39 -16.56
N SER A 117 19.13 11.87 -15.38
CA SER A 117 19.11 13.30 -15.04
C SER A 117 20.07 14.16 -15.88
N ALA A 118 21.12 13.55 -16.45
CA ALA A 118 22.06 14.24 -17.34
C ALA A 118 21.54 14.38 -18.78
N VAL A 119 20.40 13.77 -19.13
CA VAL A 119 19.82 13.78 -20.48
C VAL A 119 18.64 14.77 -20.54
N PRO A 120 18.78 15.93 -21.22
CA PRO A 120 17.74 16.96 -21.24
C PRO A 120 16.42 16.48 -21.83
N SER A 121 16.43 15.64 -22.87
CA SER A 121 15.18 15.14 -23.46
C SER A 121 14.32 14.35 -22.46
N LEU A 122 14.96 13.59 -21.56
CA LEU A 122 14.25 12.83 -20.52
C LEU A 122 13.71 13.73 -19.42
N VAL A 123 14.45 14.77 -19.02
CA VAL A 123 13.97 15.70 -17.99
C VAL A 123 12.87 16.63 -18.54
N ILE A 124 12.86 16.95 -19.86
CA ILE A 124 11.72 17.63 -20.51
C ILE A 124 10.50 16.72 -20.46
N ALA A 125 10.67 15.46 -20.87
CA ALA A 125 9.60 14.47 -20.86
C ALA A 125 9.03 14.18 -19.46
N HIS A 126 9.85 14.34 -18.40
CA HIS A 126 9.40 14.22 -17.02
C HIS A 126 8.49 15.38 -16.58
N GLY A 127 8.49 16.51 -17.30
CA GLY A 127 7.60 17.65 -17.07
C GLY A 127 8.30 18.92 -16.54
N THR A 128 9.63 18.97 -16.60
CA THR A 128 10.38 20.17 -16.20
C THR A 128 10.60 21.08 -17.41
N SER A 129 10.30 22.38 -17.27
CA SER A 129 10.69 23.42 -18.23
C SER A 129 12.08 23.96 -17.85
N TYR A 130 12.91 24.25 -18.84
CA TYR A 130 14.28 24.78 -18.70
C TYR A 130 14.30 26.25 -19.07
#